data_AF-P36600-F1
#
_entry.id   AF-P36600-F1
#
_cell.length_a   1.000
_cell.length_b   1.000
_cell.length_c   1.000
_cell.angle_alpha   90.00
_cell.angle_beta   90.00
_cell.angle_gamma   90.00
#
_symmetry.space_group_name_H-M   'P 1'
#
loop_
_entity.id
_entity.type
_entity.pdbx_description
1 polymer ?
#
loop_
_entity_poly.entity_id
_entity_poly.type
_entity_poly.pdbx_seq_one_letter_code
_entity_poly.pdbx_strand_id
1 'polypeptide(L)'
;MSFEEVYEELKALVDEQNPSDVLQFCYDFFGEKLKAERSVFRRGDTITESFSDGDESDFLSELNDMVAGPEAIGPDAKYVPELGGLKEMNVSYPQNYNLLRRQSVSTESMNPSAFALETKRTFPPKDPEDLKRLKRSVAGNFLFKNLDEEHYNEVLNAMTEKRIGEAGVAVIVQGAVGDYFYIVEQGEFDVYKRPELNITPEEVLSSGYGNYITTISPGEYFGELALMYNAPRAASVVSKTPNNVIYALDRTSFRRIVFENAYRQRMLYESLLEEVPILSSLDKYQRQKIADALQTVVYQAGSIVIRQGDIGNQFYLIEDGEAEVVKNGKGVVVTLTKGDYFGELALIHETVRNATVQAKTRLKLATFDKPTFNRLLGNAIDLMRNQPRARMGMDNEYGDQSLHRSPPSTKA
;
A
#
# COMPACT_ATOMS: atom_id res chain seq x y z
N MET A 1 35.37 2.13 -32.75
CA MET A 1 34.58 0.97 -33.19
C MET A 1 33.93 1.35 -34.50
N SER A 2 33.98 0.49 -35.53
CA SER A 2 33.32 0.78 -36.81
C SER A 2 31.79 0.67 -36.67
N PHE A 3 31.03 1.29 -37.56
CA PHE A 3 29.56 1.17 -37.55
C PHE A 3 29.11 -0.29 -37.69
N GLU A 4 29.79 -1.06 -38.55
CA GLU A 4 29.48 -2.48 -38.79
C GLU A 4 29.68 -3.33 -37.53
N GLU A 5 30.73 -3.07 -36.75
CA GLU A 5 30.98 -3.76 -35.47
C GLU A 5 29.88 -3.48 -34.44
N VAL A 6 29.48 -2.22 -34.29
CA VAL A 6 28.44 -1.82 -33.33
C VAL A 6 27.08 -2.40 -33.74
N TYR A 7 26.80 -2.45 -35.04
CA TYR A 7 25.56 -3.00 -35.57
C TYR A 7 25.46 -4.51 -35.36
N GLU A 8 26.51 -5.27 -35.68
CA GLU A 8 26.52 -6.72 -35.46
C GLU A 8 26.45 -7.08 -33.96
N GLU A 9 27.07 -6.28 -33.09
CA GLU A 9 26.94 -6.45 -31.63
C GLU A 9 25.51 -6.20 -31.15
N LEU A 10 24.87 -5.11 -31.58
CA LEU A 10 23.47 -4.83 -31.25
C LEU A 10 22.57 -5.96 -31.73
N LYS A 11 22.76 -6.42 -32.97
CA LYS A 11 21.97 -7.48 -33.58
C LYS A 11 22.10 -8.79 -32.80
N ALA A 12 23.33 -9.19 -32.44
CA ALA A 12 23.57 -10.36 -31.61
C ALA A 12 22.86 -10.27 -30.25
N LEU A 13 22.89 -9.10 -29.61
CA LEU A 13 22.23 -8.88 -28.31
C LEU A 13 20.71 -8.87 -28.40
N VAL A 14 20.14 -8.32 -29.48
CA VAL A 14 18.69 -8.36 -29.71
C VAL A 14 18.22 -9.80 -29.94
N ASP A 15 18.96 -10.58 -30.72
CA ASP A 15 18.64 -12.00 -30.99
C ASP A 15 18.78 -12.85 -29.71
N GLU A 16 19.77 -12.56 -28.86
CA GLU A 16 20.00 -13.29 -27.60
C GLU A 16 18.95 -12.94 -26.53
N GLN A 17 18.65 -11.66 -26.33
CA GLN A 17 17.80 -11.20 -25.23
C GLN A 17 16.32 -11.12 -25.58
N ASN A 18 15.99 -11.13 -26.87
CA ASN A 18 14.64 -11.06 -27.42
C ASN A 18 13.74 -10.05 -26.67
N PRO A 19 14.13 -8.76 -26.64
CA PRO A 19 13.46 -7.75 -25.82
C PRO A 19 12.03 -7.49 -26.30
N SER A 20 11.10 -7.32 -25.35
CA SER A 20 9.70 -7.01 -25.65
C SER A 20 9.50 -5.63 -26.29
N ASP A 21 10.44 -4.70 -26.08
CA ASP A 21 10.51 -3.40 -26.72
C ASP A 21 11.92 -3.18 -27.29
N VAL A 22 12.07 -3.48 -28.58
CA VAL A 22 13.34 -3.37 -29.30
C VAL A 22 13.82 -1.92 -29.37
N LEU A 23 12.92 -0.93 -29.41
CA LEU A 23 13.31 0.48 -29.52
C LEU A 23 13.93 0.98 -28.23
N GLN A 24 13.31 0.68 -27.08
CA GLN A 24 13.87 1.02 -25.78
C GLN A 24 15.20 0.29 -25.56
N PHE A 25 15.29 -0.98 -25.95
CA PHE A 25 16.52 -1.76 -25.88
C PHE A 25 17.67 -1.12 -26.68
N CYS A 26 17.40 -0.72 -27.93
CA CYS A 26 18.37 -0.02 -28.76
C CYS A 26 18.79 1.32 -28.13
N TYR A 27 17.85 2.09 -27.58
CA TYR A 27 18.15 3.36 -26.91
C TYR A 27 19.12 3.15 -25.74
N ASP A 28 18.85 2.18 -24.88
CA ASP A 28 19.70 1.89 -23.72
C ASP A 28 21.08 1.37 -24.15
N PHE A 29 21.13 0.49 -25.16
CA PHE A 29 22.38 0.00 -25.75
C PHE A 29 23.28 1.14 -26.26
N PHE A 30 22.74 2.03 -27.09
CA PHE A 30 23.53 3.17 -27.59
C PHE A 30 23.86 4.18 -26.49
N GLY A 31 22.96 4.36 -25.52
CA GLY A 31 23.19 5.20 -24.34
C GLY A 31 24.40 4.73 -23.51
N GLU A 32 24.54 3.43 -23.29
CA GLU A 32 25.71 2.85 -22.60
C GLU A 32 26.99 2.94 -23.43
N LYS A 33 26.92 2.69 -24.75
CA LYS A 33 28.08 2.87 -25.66
C LYS A 33 28.61 4.30 -25.63
N LEU A 34 27.73 5.29 -25.67
CA LEU A 34 28.09 6.71 -25.58
C LEU A 34 28.71 7.08 -24.24
N LYS A 35 28.21 6.53 -23.13
CA LYS A 35 28.83 6.73 -21.80
C LYS A 35 30.24 6.15 -21.74
N ALA A 36 30.44 4.94 -22.29
CA ALA A 36 31.73 4.28 -22.35
C ALA A 36 32.74 5.10 -23.17
N GLU A 37 32.35 5.60 -24.35
CA GLU A 37 33.21 6.43 -25.20
C GLU A 37 33.62 7.74 -24.51
N ARG A 38 32.68 8.40 -23.83
CA ARG A 38 32.95 9.61 -23.02
C ARG A 38 33.90 9.33 -21.85
N SER A 39 33.87 8.13 -21.27
CA SER A 39 34.76 7.76 -20.16
C SER A 39 36.21 7.54 -20.62
N VAL A 40 36.42 7.11 -21.87
CA VAL A 40 37.75 6.95 -22.47
C VAL A 40 38.37 8.31 -22.79
N PHE A 41 37.57 9.25 -23.30
CA PHE A 41 38.04 10.61 -23.59
C PHE A 41 38.56 11.34 -22.32
N ARG A 42 37.91 11.12 -21.16
CA ARG A 42 38.35 11.69 -19.87
C ARG A 42 39.64 11.08 -19.30
N ARG A 43 40.10 9.92 -19.79
CA ARG A 43 41.37 9.30 -19.35
C ARG A 43 42.57 9.66 -20.24
N GLY A 44 42.34 10.30 -21.39
CA GLY A 44 43.40 10.68 -22.34
C GLY A 44 44.23 11.90 -21.95
N ASP A 45 43.74 12.74 -21.04
CA ASP A 45 44.38 14.02 -20.66
C ASP A 45 45.28 13.92 -19.41
N THR A 46 45.87 12.78 -19.11
CA THR A 46 46.88 12.65 -18.05
C THR A 46 48.26 12.33 -18.65
N ILE A 47 48.87 13.33 -19.29
CA ILE A 47 50.30 13.33 -19.63
C ILE A 47 51.05 13.93 -18.44
N THR A 48 51.84 13.10 -17.77
CA THR A 48 52.90 13.53 -16.85
C THR A 48 54.12 13.92 -17.67
N GLU A 49 54.45 15.21 -17.76
CA GLU A 49 55.83 15.66 -17.94
C GLU A 49 56.04 17.04 -17.31
N SER A 50 57.14 17.11 -16.57
CA SER A 50 57.60 18.11 -15.59
C SER A 50 57.75 19.54 -16.10
N PHE A 51 57.42 20.55 -15.29
CA PHE A 51 58.22 21.78 -15.10
C PHE A 51 57.87 22.48 -13.77
N SER A 52 58.87 23.20 -13.25
CA SER A 52 59.12 23.68 -11.89
C SER A 52 58.42 25.00 -11.47
N ASP A 53 58.26 25.15 -10.15
CA ASP A 53 58.13 26.38 -9.32
C ASP A 53 57.91 27.72 -10.02
N GLY A 54 56.77 28.36 -9.74
CA GLY A 54 56.55 29.79 -9.93
C GLY A 54 55.08 30.19 -10.00
N ASP A 55 54.62 30.90 -8.97
CA ASP A 55 53.40 31.73 -8.91
C ASP A 55 52.02 31.06 -8.80
N GLU A 56 51.71 30.61 -7.58
CA GLU A 56 50.34 30.55 -7.04
C GLU A 56 49.76 31.97 -6.90
N SER A 57 48.98 32.45 -7.87
CA SER A 57 47.96 33.49 -7.61
C SER A 57 46.83 33.64 -8.65
N ASP A 58 46.71 32.77 -9.67
CA ASP A 58 45.71 32.97 -10.74
C ASP A 58 44.77 31.78 -11.03
N PHE A 59 44.74 30.74 -10.18
CA PHE A 59 43.91 29.54 -10.41
C PHE A 59 42.60 29.48 -9.58
N LEU A 60 42.32 30.51 -8.77
CA LEU A 60 41.06 30.62 -8.00
C LEU A 60 40.07 31.65 -8.59
N SER A 61 40.33 32.18 -9.79
CA SER A 61 39.43 33.08 -10.52
C SER A 61 38.58 32.36 -11.58
N GLU A 62 38.98 31.19 -12.09
CA GLU A 62 38.26 30.50 -13.19
C GLU A 62 37.24 29.43 -12.75
N LEU A 63 37.18 29.06 -11.46
CA LEU A 63 36.22 28.06 -10.95
C LEU A 63 34.97 28.67 -10.29
N ASN A 64 34.89 30.00 -10.17
CA ASN A 64 33.73 30.70 -9.59
C ASN A 64 32.77 31.31 -10.62
N ASP A 65 33.07 31.21 -11.93
CA ASP A 65 32.24 31.76 -13.01
C ASP A 65 31.23 30.75 -13.62
N MET A 66 31.05 29.57 -13.02
CA MET A 66 30.03 28.59 -13.44
C MET A 66 28.86 28.41 -12.46
N VAL A 67 28.70 29.29 -11.47
CA VAL A 67 27.48 29.38 -10.65
C VAL A 67 26.75 30.69 -10.96
N ALA A 68 26.28 30.82 -12.21
CA ALA A 68 25.30 31.83 -12.56
C ALA A 68 23.89 31.25 -12.37
N GLY A 69 23.13 31.83 -11.45
CA GLY A 69 21.70 31.62 -11.30
C GLY A 69 20.92 32.02 -12.57
N PRO A 70 19.60 31.81 -12.60
CA PRO A 70 18.81 31.86 -13.82
C PRO A 70 18.48 33.30 -14.23
N GLU A 71 19.47 34.14 -14.55
CA GLU A 71 19.24 35.48 -15.11
C GLU A 71 20.42 35.91 -15.99
N ALA A 72 20.44 35.52 -17.29
CA ALA A 72 21.03 36.27 -18.41
C ALA A 72 21.10 35.42 -19.71
N ILE A 73 19.98 35.23 -20.42
CA ILE A 73 20.00 34.97 -21.87
C ILE A 73 18.93 35.87 -22.50
N GLY A 74 19.36 36.94 -23.16
CA GLY A 74 18.51 37.79 -23.99
C GLY A 74 18.07 37.07 -25.28
N PRO A 75 17.01 37.54 -25.96
CA PRO A 75 16.28 36.75 -26.95
C PRO A 75 17.00 36.50 -28.30
N ASP A 76 18.27 36.87 -28.49
CA ASP A 76 18.92 36.92 -29.81
C ASP A 76 20.32 36.27 -29.93
N ALA A 77 20.73 35.38 -29.01
CA ALA A 77 22.01 34.67 -29.16
C ALA A 77 21.87 33.41 -30.04
N LYS A 78 21.99 33.58 -31.37
CA LYS A 78 22.15 32.47 -32.34
C LYS A 78 23.63 32.09 -32.48
N TYR A 79 24.08 31.06 -31.78
CA TYR A 79 25.28 30.31 -32.14
C TYR A 79 24.97 28.81 -32.11
N VAL A 80 24.86 28.21 -33.30
CA VAL A 80 24.73 26.76 -33.49
C VAL A 80 25.92 26.32 -34.35
N PRO A 81 26.83 25.48 -33.85
CA PRO A 81 27.91 24.92 -34.67
C PRO A 81 27.31 24.01 -35.75
N GLU A 82 27.76 24.16 -37.00
CA GLU A 82 27.36 23.32 -38.12
C GLU A 82 27.81 21.87 -37.92
N LEU A 83 26.94 21.07 -37.30
CA LEU A 83 26.98 19.61 -37.36
C LEU A 83 26.24 19.15 -38.62
N GLY A 84 26.94 19.20 -39.76
CA GLY A 84 26.51 18.55 -40.98
C GLY A 84 26.37 17.04 -40.75
N GLY A 85 25.13 16.54 -40.69
CA GLY A 85 24.88 15.09 -40.64
C GLY A 85 23.51 14.63 -40.17
N LEU A 86 22.73 15.45 -39.45
CA LEU A 86 21.39 15.06 -38.98
C LEU A 86 20.32 15.97 -39.60
N LYS A 87 19.86 15.60 -40.80
CA LYS A 87 18.60 16.12 -41.34
C LYS A 87 17.50 15.83 -40.32
N GLU A 88 16.99 16.92 -39.76
CA GLU A 88 15.77 17.08 -38.97
C GLU A 88 14.76 15.92 -39.15
N MET A 89 14.78 14.96 -38.22
CA MET A 89 13.55 14.23 -37.90
C MET A 89 12.67 15.22 -37.13
N ASN A 90 11.83 15.94 -37.85
CA ASN A 90 10.85 16.85 -37.26
C ASN A 90 9.73 16.03 -36.61
N VAL A 91 10.00 15.44 -35.44
CA VAL A 91 9.01 14.73 -34.63
C VAL A 91 8.18 15.80 -33.92
N SER A 92 7.12 16.24 -34.59
CA SER A 92 6.08 17.08 -33.97
C SER A 92 5.31 16.23 -32.97
N TYR A 93 5.65 16.38 -31.69
CA TYR A 93 4.83 15.84 -30.62
C TYR A 93 3.53 16.65 -30.55
N PRO A 94 2.33 16.01 -30.53
CA PRO A 94 1.09 16.76 -30.34
C PRO A 94 1.18 17.62 -29.08
N GLN A 95 0.55 18.80 -29.06
CA GLN A 95 0.69 19.77 -27.96
C GLN A 95 0.39 19.20 -26.56
N ASN A 96 -0.32 18.07 -26.49
CA ASN A 96 -0.67 17.33 -25.28
C ASN A 96 0.16 16.06 -25.06
N TYR A 97 1.28 15.89 -25.77
CA TYR A 97 2.20 14.77 -25.59
C TYR A 97 2.92 14.92 -24.25
N ASN A 98 2.24 14.46 -23.20
CA ASN A 98 2.86 14.27 -21.91
C ASN A 98 3.85 13.12 -22.08
N LEU A 99 5.16 13.40 -22.00
CA LEU A 99 6.29 12.45 -22.10
C LEU A 99 6.27 11.39 -20.98
N LEU A 100 5.16 10.67 -20.83
CA LEU A 100 4.86 9.75 -19.73
C LEU A 100 5.00 10.42 -18.34
N ARG A 101 4.83 11.75 -18.26
CA ARG A 101 4.85 12.46 -16.99
C ARG A 101 3.66 12.00 -16.15
N ARG A 102 3.96 11.37 -15.02
CA ARG A 102 2.94 10.90 -14.06
C ARG A 102 2.12 12.09 -13.58
N GLN A 103 0.81 12.04 -13.82
CA GLN A 103 -0.13 13.04 -13.31
C GLN A 103 -0.58 12.66 -11.90
N SER A 104 -0.73 13.66 -11.04
CA SER A 104 -1.32 13.48 -9.71
C SER A 104 -2.81 13.18 -9.82
N VAL A 105 -3.30 12.30 -8.95
CA VAL A 105 -4.72 12.03 -8.78
C VAL A 105 -5.16 12.48 -7.40
N SER A 106 -6.38 13.00 -7.31
CA SER A 106 -7.00 13.40 -6.05
C SER A 106 -8.47 12.99 -6.03
N THR A 107 -9.12 13.20 -4.91
CA THR A 107 -10.50 12.81 -4.60
C THR A 107 -11.09 13.88 -3.69
N GLU A 108 -12.39 13.85 -3.53
CA GLU A 108 -13.13 14.72 -2.64
C GLU A 108 -12.60 14.58 -1.20
N SER A 109 -12.38 15.72 -0.55
CA SER A 109 -11.97 15.75 0.85
C SER A 109 -13.14 15.32 1.74
N MET A 110 -12.85 14.48 2.73
CA MET A 110 -13.82 14.05 3.74
C MET A 110 -13.26 14.37 5.12
N ASN A 111 -14.09 14.93 6.00
CA ASN A 111 -13.71 15.14 7.39
C ASN A 111 -14.29 14.01 8.27
N PRO A 112 -13.47 13.05 8.72
CA PRO A 112 -13.97 11.92 9.47
C PRO A 112 -14.52 12.30 10.86
N SER A 113 -14.04 13.39 11.46
CA SER A 113 -14.56 13.87 12.74
C SER A 113 -16.01 14.38 12.64
N ALA A 114 -16.45 14.82 11.46
CA ALA A 114 -17.83 15.24 11.24
C ALA A 114 -18.81 14.04 11.25
N PHE A 115 -18.34 12.84 10.93
CA PHE A 115 -19.21 11.65 10.91
C PHE A 115 -19.76 11.30 12.29
N ALA A 116 -19.05 11.61 13.37
CA ALA A 116 -19.54 11.39 14.74
C ALA A 116 -20.77 12.24 15.08
N LEU A 117 -20.95 13.39 14.40
CA LEU A 117 -22.07 14.30 14.58
C LEU A 117 -23.23 14.03 13.61
N GLU A 118 -22.98 13.29 12.53
CA GLU A 118 -24.01 12.92 11.57
C GLU A 118 -24.67 11.60 11.95
N THR A 119 -25.99 11.52 11.78
CA THR A 119 -26.72 10.26 11.90
C THR A 119 -26.10 9.21 10.96
N LYS A 120 -25.74 8.03 11.51
CA LYS A 120 -25.21 6.91 10.72
C LYS A 120 -26.13 6.67 9.52
N ARG A 121 -25.59 6.80 8.30
CA ARG A 121 -26.35 6.48 7.09
C ARG A 121 -26.63 4.98 7.13
N THR A 122 -27.89 4.64 7.30
CA THR A 122 -28.32 3.24 7.26
C THR A 122 -28.85 2.96 5.87
N PHE A 123 -28.32 1.92 5.26
CA PHE A 123 -28.83 1.39 4.01
C PHE A 123 -29.79 0.25 4.33
N PRO A 124 -30.97 0.20 3.70
CA PRO A 124 -31.91 -0.88 3.93
C PRO A 124 -31.23 -2.21 3.59
N PRO A 125 -31.44 -3.26 4.42
CA PRO A 125 -30.83 -4.55 4.17
C PRO A 125 -31.32 -5.12 2.84
N LYS A 126 -30.39 -5.63 2.04
CA LYS A 126 -30.70 -6.38 0.82
C LYS A 126 -31.29 -7.74 1.15
N ASP A 127 -31.96 -8.32 0.15
CA ASP A 127 -32.38 -9.72 0.21
C ASP A 127 -31.17 -10.62 0.54
N PRO A 128 -31.31 -11.62 1.43
CA PRO A 128 -30.20 -12.48 1.82
C PRO A 128 -29.53 -13.22 0.65
N GLU A 129 -30.29 -13.61 -0.37
CA GLU A 129 -29.72 -14.29 -1.55
C GLU A 129 -28.97 -13.31 -2.44
N ASP A 130 -29.46 -12.08 -2.60
CA ASP A 130 -28.75 -11.01 -3.33
C ASP A 130 -27.42 -10.70 -2.63
N LEU A 131 -27.46 -10.53 -1.30
CA LEU A 131 -26.30 -10.22 -0.50
C LEU A 131 -25.24 -11.33 -0.60
N LYS A 132 -25.66 -12.60 -0.58
CA LYS A 132 -24.78 -13.75 -0.78
C LYS A 132 -24.12 -13.78 -2.17
N ARG A 133 -24.86 -13.44 -3.23
CA ARG A 133 -24.29 -13.35 -4.59
C ARG A 133 -23.30 -12.20 -4.69
N LEU A 134 -23.65 -11.03 -4.17
CA LEU A 134 -22.77 -9.87 -4.09
C LEU A 134 -21.48 -10.18 -3.32
N LYS A 135 -21.55 -10.84 -2.15
CA LYS A 135 -20.37 -11.29 -1.40
C LYS A 135 -19.43 -12.13 -2.27
N ARG A 136 -19.98 -13.05 -3.07
CA ARG A 136 -19.18 -13.90 -3.95
C ARG A 136 -18.49 -13.08 -5.05
N SER A 137 -19.17 -12.11 -5.64
CA SER A 137 -18.63 -11.24 -6.70
C SER A 137 -17.44 -10.39 -6.24
N VAL A 138 -17.49 -9.85 -5.01
CA VAL A 138 -16.44 -8.96 -4.49
C VAL A 138 -15.41 -9.63 -3.58
N ALA A 139 -15.53 -10.92 -3.27
CA ALA A 139 -14.60 -11.64 -2.40
C ALA A 139 -13.12 -11.52 -2.84
N GLY A 140 -12.85 -11.48 -4.15
CA GLY A 140 -11.50 -11.35 -4.70
C GLY A 140 -10.97 -9.91 -4.76
N ASN A 141 -11.84 -8.91 -4.64
CA ASN A 141 -11.50 -7.52 -4.90
C ASN A 141 -10.77 -6.88 -3.70
N PHE A 142 -9.59 -6.30 -3.96
CA PHE A 142 -8.71 -5.74 -2.94
C PHE A 142 -9.36 -4.64 -2.08
N LEU A 143 -10.33 -3.91 -2.63
CA LEU A 143 -11.02 -2.82 -1.93
C LEU A 143 -11.85 -3.30 -0.73
N PHE A 144 -12.30 -4.56 -0.77
CA PHE A 144 -13.20 -5.12 0.23
C PHE A 144 -12.51 -6.12 1.16
N LYS A 145 -11.24 -6.48 0.90
CA LYS A 145 -10.50 -7.50 1.68
C LYS A 145 -10.24 -7.09 3.13
N ASN A 146 -10.14 -5.80 3.41
CA ASN A 146 -9.77 -5.29 4.73
C ASN A 146 -10.97 -4.75 5.53
N LEU A 147 -12.19 -5.00 5.06
CA LEU A 147 -13.40 -4.65 5.80
C LEU A 147 -13.78 -5.82 6.71
N ASP A 148 -14.14 -5.52 7.96
CA ASP A 148 -14.81 -6.50 8.80
C ASP A 148 -16.21 -6.84 8.23
N GLU A 149 -16.80 -7.95 8.69
CA GLU A 149 -18.09 -8.44 8.18
C GLU A 149 -19.22 -7.41 8.28
N GLU A 150 -19.25 -6.59 9.34
CA GLU A 150 -20.31 -5.58 9.51
C GLU A 150 -20.23 -4.54 8.40
N HIS A 151 -19.04 -3.96 8.19
CA HIS A 151 -18.83 -2.93 7.18
C HIS A 151 -18.85 -3.49 5.77
N TYR A 152 -18.42 -4.73 5.59
CA TYR A 152 -18.58 -5.44 4.33
C TYR A 152 -20.06 -5.50 3.93
N ASN A 153 -20.94 -5.87 4.87
CA ASN A 153 -22.38 -5.89 4.62
C ASN A 153 -22.94 -4.48 4.41
N GLU A 154 -22.46 -3.48 5.15
CA GLU A 154 -22.89 -2.08 4.99
C GLU A 154 -22.59 -1.56 3.57
N VAL A 155 -21.40 -1.86 3.05
CA VAL A 155 -21.02 -1.51 1.67
C VAL A 155 -21.90 -2.22 0.64
N LEU A 156 -22.20 -3.50 0.84
CA LEU A 156 -23.10 -4.22 -0.06
C LEU A 156 -24.53 -3.67 -0.01
N ASN A 157 -25.04 -3.34 1.19
CA ASN A 157 -26.35 -2.73 1.36
C ASN A 157 -26.43 -1.34 0.72
N ALA A 158 -25.32 -0.61 0.66
CA ALA A 158 -25.23 0.68 -0.02
C ALA A 158 -25.34 0.59 -1.55
N MET A 159 -25.16 -0.59 -2.15
CA MET A 159 -25.28 -0.75 -3.59
C MET A 159 -26.74 -0.58 -4.05
N THR A 160 -26.95 0.17 -5.12
CA THR A 160 -28.29 0.40 -5.71
C THR A 160 -28.47 -0.45 -6.95
N GLU A 161 -29.63 -1.09 -7.10
CA GLU A 161 -29.95 -1.81 -8.33
C GLU A 161 -30.25 -0.82 -9.45
N LYS A 162 -29.66 -1.05 -10.63
CA LYS A 162 -29.97 -0.34 -11.87
C LYS A 162 -30.33 -1.35 -12.95
N ARG A 163 -31.43 -1.09 -13.65
CA ARG A 163 -31.93 -1.91 -14.77
C ARG A 163 -31.65 -1.22 -16.08
N ILE A 164 -31.17 -1.99 -17.05
CA ILE A 164 -30.87 -1.51 -18.41
C ILE A 164 -31.74 -2.32 -19.37
N GLY A 165 -32.79 -1.69 -19.88
CA GLY A 165 -33.81 -2.38 -20.69
C GLY A 165 -33.32 -2.80 -22.07
N GLU A 166 -32.52 -1.96 -22.73
CA GLU A 166 -32.13 -2.15 -24.12
C GLU A 166 -30.66 -2.57 -24.25
N ALA A 167 -30.33 -3.33 -25.30
CA ALA A 167 -28.96 -3.57 -25.72
C ALA A 167 -28.36 -2.31 -26.39
N GLY A 168 -27.04 -2.17 -26.38
CA GLY A 168 -26.33 -1.01 -26.93
C GLY A 168 -26.24 0.23 -26.04
N VAL A 169 -26.83 0.22 -24.84
CA VAL A 169 -26.75 1.32 -23.86
C VAL A 169 -25.36 1.37 -23.22
N ALA A 170 -24.68 2.52 -23.31
CA ALA A 170 -23.42 2.76 -22.62
C ALA A 170 -23.65 3.04 -21.13
N VAL A 171 -23.10 2.19 -20.26
CA VAL A 171 -23.06 2.39 -18.80
C VAL A 171 -21.89 3.26 -18.40
N ILE A 172 -20.77 3.10 -19.11
CA ILE A 172 -19.56 3.87 -18.94
C ILE A 172 -19.09 4.30 -20.32
N VAL A 173 -18.66 5.55 -20.42
CA VAL A 173 -18.01 6.10 -21.62
C VAL A 173 -16.57 6.46 -21.25
N GLN A 174 -15.60 6.04 -22.07
CA GLN A 174 -14.19 6.39 -21.90
C GLN A 174 -14.02 7.91 -21.83
N GLY A 175 -13.12 8.37 -20.96
CA GLY A 175 -12.88 9.79 -20.69
C GLY A 175 -13.87 10.43 -19.71
N ALA A 176 -15.01 9.80 -19.44
CA ALA A 176 -16.01 10.37 -18.54
C ALA A 176 -15.52 10.35 -17.09
N VAL A 177 -16.10 11.21 -16.25
CA VAL A 177 -15.85 11.17 -14.81
C VAL A 177 -16.38 9.84 -14.26
N GLY A 178 -15.52 9.09 -13.57
CA GLY A 178 -15.90 7.81 -12.99
C GLY A 178 -16.26 7.92 -11.52
N ASP A 179 -17.52 7.83 -11.17
CA ASP A 179 -18.08 8.03 -9.82
C ASP A 179 -18.74 6.77 -9.21
N TYR A 180 -18.99 5.74 -10.04
CA TYR A 180 -19.59 4.47 -9.62
C TYR A 180 -18.70 3.25 -9.89
N PHE A 181 -18.86 2.23 -9.06
CA PHE A 181 -18.46 0.85 -9.26
C PHE A 181 -19.68 -0.01 -9.53
N TYR A 182 -19.55 -0.98 -10.44
CA TYR A 182 -20.66 -1.81 -10.88
C TYR A 182 -20.36 -3.30 -10.75
N ILE A 183 -21.38 -4.06 -10.34
CA ILE A 183 -21.38 -5.54 -10.37
C ILE A 183 -22.52 -5.99 -11.28
N VAL A 184 -22.24 -6.95 -12.15
CA VAL A 184 -23.24 -7.52 -13.06
C VAL A 184 -24.03 -8.61 -12.35
N GLU A 185 -25.34 -8.43 -12.23
CA GLU A 185 -26.25 -9.42 -11.67
C GLU A 185 -26.89 -10.26 -12.79
N GLN A 186 -27.33 -9.62 -13.86
CA GLN A 186 -27.97 -10.26 -14.99
C GLN A 186 -27.55 -9.60 -16.30
N GLY A 187 -27.31 -10.44 -17.32
CA GLY A 187 -26.94 -10.01 -18.67
C GLY A 187 -25.43 -9.87 -18.87
N GLU A 188 -25.04 -9.33 -20.01
CA GLU A 188 -23.63 -9.21 -20.44
C GLU A 188 -23.32 -7.80 -20.92
N PHE A 189 -22.07 -7.37 -20.73
CA PHE A 189 -21.58 -6.05 -21.14
C PHE A 189 -20.28 -6.18 -21.92
N ASP A 190 -20.19 -5.52 -23.07
CA ASP A 190 -18.95 -5.45 -23.85
C ASP A 190 -18.12 -4.24 -23.45
N VAL A 191 -16.82 -4.45 -23.33
CA VAL A 191 -15.82 -3.44 -23.01
C VAL A 191 -15.10 -3.03 -24.28
N TYR A 192 -15.02 -1.73 -24.51
CA TYR A 192 -14.34 -1.14 -25.66
C TYR A 192 -13.34 -0.09 -25.22
N LYS A 193 -12.24 0.03 -25.95
CA LYS A 193 -11.21 1.03 -25.68
C LYS A 193 -10.73 1.71 -26.94
N ARG A 194 -10.68 3.05 -26.87
CA ARG A 194 -10.03 3.94 -27.84
C ARG A 194 -8.56 4.10 -27.46
N PRO A 195 -7.62 4.00 -28.42
CA PRO A 195 -6.18 4.13 -28.14
C PRO A 195 -5.77 5.55 -27.73
N GLU A 196 -6.57 6.57 -28.06
CA GLU A 196 -6.30 7.97 -27.74
C GLU A 196 -6.39 8.24 -26.23
N LEU A 197 -5.32 8.81 -25.65
CA LEU A 197 -5.18 8.98 -24.19
C LEU A 197 -6.09 10.06 -23.59
N ASN A 198 -6.46 11.08 -24.37
CA ASN A 198 -7.22 12.25 -23.89
C ASN A 198 -8.55 12.42 -24.66
N ILE A 199 -9.14 11.31 -25.10
CA ILE A 199 -10.42 11.35 -25.81
C ILE A 199 -11.54 11.78 -24.85
N THR A 200 -12.39 12.68 -25.34
CA THR A 200 -13.56 13.14 -24.59
C THR A 200 -14.73 12.17 -24.72
N PRO A 201 -15.65 12.10 -23.74
CA PRO A 201 -16.84 11.26 -23.85
C PRO A 201 -17.68 11.56 -25.09
N GLU A 202 -17.78 12.83 -25.49
CA GLU A 202 -18.52 13.29 -26.65
C GLU A 202 -17.91 12.77 -27.96
N GLU A 203 -16.58 12.76 -28.05
CA GLU A 203 -15.87 12.15 -29.19
C GLU A 203 -16.09 10.64 -29.23
N VAL A 204 -16.06 9.94 -28.09
CA VAL A 204 -16.34 8.49 -28.05
C VAL A 204 -17.76 8.19 -28.54
N LEU A 205 -18.76 8.94 -28.09
CA LEU A 205 -20.17 8.72 -28.46
C LEU A 205 -20.45 9.03 -29.94
N SER A 206 -19.75 10.00 -30.53
CA SER A 206 -19.95 10.41 -31.93
C SER A 206 -19.15 9.57 -32.94
N SER A 207 -17.98 9.05 -32.55
CA SER A 207 -17.07 8.32 -33.44
C SER A 207 -17.00 6.82 -33.19
N GLY A 208 -17.69 6.33 -32.15
CA GLY A 208 -17.73 4.92 -31.75
C GLY A 208 -16.74 4.57 -30.65
N TYR A 209 -17.01 3.44 -29.96
CA TYR A 209 -16.33 3.06 -28.73
C TYR A 209 -14.90 2.50 -28.90
N GLY A 210 -14.47 2.22 -30.13
CA GLY A 210 -13.13 1.72 -30.44
C GLY A 210 -13.03 0.20 -30.46
N ASN A 211 -11.87 -0.32 -30.09
CA ASN A 211 -11.57 -1.74 -30.18
C ASN A 211 -12.27 -2.51 -29.07
N TYR A 212 -12.91 -3.63 -29.42
CA TYR A 212 -13.43 -4.59 -28.44
C TYR A 212 -12.28 -5.18 -27.62
N ILE A 213 -12.48 -5.28 -26.31
CA ILE A 213 -11.49 -5.80 -25.36
C ILE A 213 -11.98 -7.14 -24.77
N THR A 214 -13.17 -7.16 -24.18
CA THR A 214 -13.74 -8.34 -23.50
C THR A 214 -15.23 -8.17 -23.26
N THR A 215 -15.93 -9.26 -22.94
CA THR A 215 -17.29 -9.25 -22.37
C THR A 215 -17.20 -9.48 -20.86
N ILE A 216 -18.05 -8.80 -20.09
CA ILE A 216 -18.25 -8.94 -18.65
C ILE A 216 -19.56 -9.71 -18.43
N SER A 217 -19.47 -10.77 -17.66
CA SER A 217 -20.55 -11.72 -17.38
C SER A 217 -21.13 -11.55 -15.98
N PRO A 218 -22.29 -12.17 -15.67
CA PRO A 218 -22.85 -12.16 -14.32
C PRO A 218 -21.86 -12.65 -13.26
N GLY A 219 -21.81 -11.92 -12.15
CA GLY A 219 -20.88 -12.15 -11.06
C GLY A 219 -19.56 -11.35 -11.16
N GLU A 220 -19.24 -10.82 -12.34
CA GLU A 220 -18.07 -9.97 -12.55
C GLU A 220 -18.40 -8.48 -12.29
N TYR A 221 -17.36 -7.65 -12.27
CA TYR A 221 -17.47 -6.24 -11.90
C TYR A 221 -16.62 -5.34 -12.78
N PHE A 222 -16.90 -4.04 -12.76
CA PHE A 222 -16.13 -3.04 -13.48
C PHE A 222 -16.20 -1.64 -12.85
N GLY A 223 -15.18 -0.84 -13.15
CA GLY A 223 -15.14 0.56 -12.75
C GLY A 223 -14.69 0.76 -11.29
N GLU A 224 -14.00 -0.20 -10.70
CA GLU A 224 -13.49 -0.18 -9.33
C GLU A 224 -12.50 0.96 -9.07
N LEU A 225 -11.73 1.36 -10.09
CA LEU A 225 -10.80 2.49 -9.98
C LEU A 225 -11.50 3.81 -9.62
N ALA A 226 -12.78 3.95 -10.00
CA ALA A 226 -13.61 5.09 -9.63
C ALA A 226 -13.85 5.20 -8.12
N LEU A 227 -13.71 4.11 -7.35
CA LEU A 227 -13.87 4.18 -5.89
C LEU A 227 -12.65 4.77 -5.18
N MET A 228 -11.48 4.68 -5.80
CA MET A 228 -10.22 5.09 -5.17
C MET A 228 -9.89 6.56 -5.44
N TYR A 229 -9.97 6.99 -6.70
CA TYR A 229 -9.53 8.32 -7.11
C TYR A 229 -10.47 8.92 -8.16
N ASN A 230 -10.43 10.24 -8.28
CA ASN A 230 -11.09 10.94 -9.37
C ASN A 230 -10.28 10.81 -10.67
N ALA A 231 -10.44 9.66 -11.33
CA ALA A 231 -9.81 9.37 -12.60
C ALA A 231 -10.86 9.26 -13.73
N PRO A 232 -10.55 9.74 -14.94
CA PRO A 232 -11.35 9.47 -16.13
C PRO A 232 -11.49 7.96 -16.38
N ARG A 233 -12.64 7.56 -16.90
CA ARG A 233 -12.90 6.17 -17.29
C ARG A 233 -11.94 5.73 -18.39
N ALA A 234 -11.22 4.63 -18.16
CA ALA A 234 -10.18 4.16 -19.09
C ALA A 234 -10.71 3.40 -20.32
N ALA A 235 -11.98 3.00 -20.29
CA ALA A 235 -12.67 2.23 -21.31
C ALA A 235 -14.18 2.52 -21.25
N SER A 236 -14.88 2.20 -22.32
CA SER A 236 -16.34 2.24 -22.38
C SER A 236 -16.92 0.85 -22.08
N VAL A 237 -18.07 0.81 -21.42
CA VAL A 237 -18.79 -0.43 -21.09
C VAL A 237 -20.22 -0.29 -21.59
N VAL A 238 -20.63 -1.19 -22.47
CA VAL A 238 -21.90 -1.11 -23.23
C VAL A 238 -22.68 -2.40 -23.03
N SER A 239 -23.98 -2.30 -22.80
CA SER A 239 -24.84 -3.49 -22.67
C SER A 239 -24.85 -4.30 -23.96
N LYS A 240 -24.47 -5.57 -23.89
CA LYS A 240 -24.50 -6.49 -25.03
C LYS A 240 -25.88 -7.11 -25.22
N THR A 241 -26.51 -7.51 -24.11
CA THR A 241 -27.87 -8.07 -24.07
C THR A 241 -28.90 -7.04 -23.63
N PRO A 242 -30.21 -7.22 -23.91
CA PRO A 242 -31.27 -6.42 -23.29
C PRO A 242 -31.60 -6.91 -21.88
N ASN A 243 -32.38 -6.12 -21.13
CA ASN A 243 -32.88 -6.44 -19.79
C ASN A 243 -31.79 -6.82 -18.76
N ASN A 244 -30.69 -6.08 -18.74
CA ASN A 244 -29.60 -6.29 -17.79
C ASN A 244 -29.94 -5.73 -16.41
N VAL A 245 -29.35 -6.31 -15.38
CA VAL A 245 -29.40 -5.82 -14.00
C VAL A 245 -27.97 -5.68 -13.49
N ILE A 246 -27.66 -4.50 -12.95
CA ILE A 246 -26.37 -4.21 -12.33
C ILE A 246 -26.58 -3.58 -10.95
N TYR A 247 -25.65 -3.83 -10.03
CA TYR A 247 -25.57 -3.12 -8.77
C TYR A 247 -24.52 -2.02 -8.86
N ALA A 248 -24.88 -0.81 -8.45
CA ALA A 248 -24.04 0.37 -8.52
C ALA A 248 -23.72 0.91 -7.11
N LEU A 249 -22.44 1.10 -6.82
CA LEU A 249 -21.93 1.74 -5.61
C LEU A 249 -21.24 3.05 -5.96
N ASP A 250 -21.67 4.17 -5.37
CA ASP A 250 -21.00 5.44 -5.59
C ASP A 250 -19.74 5.58 -4.71
N ARG A 251 -18.77 6.33 -5.21
CA ARG A 251 -17.50 6.63 -4.54
C ARG A 251 -17.72 7.24 -3.16
N THR A 252 -18.66 8.18 -3.03
CA THR A 252 -18.89 8.92 -1.78
C THR A 252 -19.37 7.98 -0.68
N SER A 253 -20.34 7.11 -0.98
CA SER A 253 -20.86 6.10 -0.05
C SER A 253 -19.79 5.10 0.32
N PHE A 254 -19.04 4.55 -0.65
CA PHE A 254 -17.94 3.63 -0.37
C PHE A 254 -16.90 4.28 0.57
N ARG A 255 -16.36 5.44 0.17
CA ARG A 255 -15.35 6.15 0.97
C ARG A 255 -15.86 6.49 2.35
N ARG A 256 -17.11 6.98 2.48
CA ARG A 256 -17.69 7.29 3.78
C ARG A 256 -17.68 6.07 4.69
N ILE A 257 -18.17 4.91 4.23
CA ILE A 257 -18.22 3.69 5.04
C ILE A 257 -16.81 3.25 5.46
N VAL A 258 -15.85 3.27 4.53
CA VAL A 258 -14.46 2.88 4.81
C VAL A 258 -13.78 3.84 5.79
N PHE A 259 -13.89 5.16 5.57
CA PHE A 259 -13.28 6.17 6.43
C PHE A 259 -13.93 6.23 7.80
N GLU A 260 -15.25 6.14 7.87
CA GLU A 260 -15.98 6.14 9.13
C GLU A 260 -15.57 4.93 9.99
N ASN A 261 -15.41 3.74 9.38
CA ASN A 261 -14.91 2.57 10.10
C ASN A 261 -13.49 2.78 10.62
N ALA A 262 -12.56 3.15 9.73
CA ALA A 262 -11.16 3.34 10.11
C ALA A 262 -11.02 4.39 11.22
N TYR A 263 -11.81 5.48 11.14
CA TYR A 263 -11.84 6.50 12.17
C TYR A 263 -12.40 5.99 13.51
N ARG A 264 -13.54 5.27 13.48
CA ARG A 264 -14.14 4.70 14.69
C ARG A 264 -13.22 3.68 15.36
N GLN A 265 -12.60 2.79 14.59
CA GLN A 265 -11.62 1.82 15.11
C GLN A 265 -10.43 2.53 15.75
N ARG A 266 -9.88 3.55 15.09
CA ARG A 266 -8.79 4.36 15.64
C ARG A 266 -9.18 5.01 16.96
N MET A 267 -10.36 5.63 17.03
CA MET A 267 -10.86 6.25 18.27
C MET A 267 -11.08 5.22 19.39
N LEU A 268 -11.62 4.04 19.05
CA LEU A 268 -11.79 2.94 20.00
C LEU A 268 -10.44 2.49 20.56
N TYR A 269 -9.44 2.27 19.71
CA TYR A 269 -8.10 1.89 20.15
C TYR A 269 -7.40 2.99 20.94
N GLU A 270 -7.52 4.26 20.53
CA GLU A 270 -6.98 5.38 21.30
C GLU A 270 -7.58 5.43 22.71
N SER A 271 -8.91 5.23 22.84
CA SER A 271 -9.57 5.19 24.16
C SER A 271 -9.13 4.00 25.00
N LEU A 272 -8.98 2.81 24.39
CA LEU A 272 -8.50 1.62 25.07
C LEU A 272 -7.07 1.81 25.59
N LEU A 273 -6.19 2.36 24.76
CA LEU A 273 -4.79 2.63 25.13
C LEU A 273 -4.68 3.67 26.26
N GLU A 274 -5.64 4.60 26.36
CA GLU A 274 -5.72 5.57 27.44
C GLU A 274 -6.23 4.94 28.75
N GLU A 275 -7.14 3.97 28.69
CA GLU A 275 -7.60 3.20 29.84
C GLU A 275 -6.50 2.30 30.42
N VAL A 276 -5.55 1.81 29.60
CA VAL A 276 -4.46 0.93 30.07
C VAL A 276 -3.42 1.71 30.87
N PRO A 277 -3.28 1.46 32.19
CA PRO A 277 -2.45 2.32 33.06
C PRO A 277 -0.98 2.39 32.65
N ILE A 278 -0.43 1.31 32.10
CA ILE A 278 0.99 1.27 31.69
C ILE A 278 1.27 1.99 30.37
N LEU A 279 0.22 2.20 29.57
CA LEU A 279 0.30 2.89 28.29
C LEU A 279 -0.15 4.34 28.40
N SER A 280 -0.66 4.75 29.56
CA SER A 280 -1.10 6.12 29.83
C SER A 280 0.04 7.15 29.80
N SER A 281 1.30 6.70 29.99
CA SER A 281 2.49 7.55 29.84
C SER A 281 2.85 7.87 28.39
N LEU A 282 2.21 7.23 27.41
CA LEU A 282 2.44 7.49 26.00
C LEU A 282 1.75 8.79 25.59
N ASP A 283 2.46 9.60 24.81
CA ASP A 283 1.86 10.81 24.23
C ASP A 283 0.81 10.46 23.17
N LYS A 284 0.00 11.45 22.79
CA LYS A 284 -1.08 11.26 21.81
C LYS A 284 -0.59 10.69 20.48
N TYR A 285 0.57 11.14 19.98
CA TYR A 285 1.11 10.72 18.70
C TYR A 285 1.64 9.28 18.75
N GLN A 286 2.24 8.88 19.87
CA GLN A 286 2.64 7.50 20.15
C GLN A 286 1.43 6.57 20.24
N ARG A 287 0.39 6.95 21.00
CA ARG A 287 -0.87 6.19 21.07
C ARG A 287 -1.50 6.04 19.69
N GLN A 288 -1.49 7.10 18.89
CA GLN A 288 -1.96 7.09 17.50
C GLN A 288 -1.23 6.07 16.63
N LYS A 289 0.10 6.01 16.70
CA LYS A 289 0.89 5.01 15.97
C LYS A 289 0.57 3.59 16.38
N ILE A 290 0.30 3.36 17.66
CA ILE A 290 -0.08 2.04 18.18
C ILE A 290 -1.49 1.68 17.73
N ALA A 291 -2.44 2.62 17.82
CA ALA A 291 -3.80 2.45 17.33
C ALA A 291 -3.82 2.06 15.84
N ASP A 292 -2.98 2.71 15.01
CA ASP A 292 -2.86 2.41 13.58
C ASP A 292 -2.25 1.00 13.29
N ALA A 293 -1.64 0.36 14.29
CA ALA A 293 -1.02 -0.95 14.15
C ALA A 293 -1.81 -2.09 14.84
N LEU A 294 -2.81 -1.76 15.64
CA LEU A 294 -3.65 -2.74 16.34
C LEU A 294 -4.62 -3.43 15.37
N GLN A 295 -4.82 -4.71 15.60
CA GLN A 295 -5.79 -5.55 14.89
C GLN A 295 -6.74 -6.19 15.88
N THR A 296 -8.04 -6.22 15.54
CA THR A 296 -9.04 -6.93 16.35
C THR A 296 -8.98 -8.44 16.03
N VAL A 297 -8.97 -9.26 17.08
CA VAL A 297 -9.19 -10.71 17.01
C VAL A 297 -10.26 -11.11 18.01
N VAL A 298 -11.16 -12.02 17.61
CA VAL A 298 -12.26 -12.49 18.45
C VAL A 298 -12.12 -13.98 18.72
N TYR A 299 -12.26 -14.37 19.98
CA TYR A 299 -12.26 -15.76 20.44
C TYR A 299 -13.61 -16.10 21.08
N GLN A 300 -14.09 -17.31 20.84
CA GLN A 300 -15.28 -17.83 21.52
C GLN A 300 -14.91 -18.30 22.93
N ALA A 301 -15.89 -18.33 23.84
CA ALA A 301 -15.68 -18.87 25.18
C ALA A 301 -15.09 -20.28 25.14
N GLY A 302 -14.14 -20.56 26.03
CA GLY A 302 -13.36 -21.80 26.08
C GLY A 302 -12.17 -21.86 25.13
N SER A 303 -12.01 -20.92 24.19
CA SER A 303 -10.88 -20.94 23.25
C SER A 303 -9.56 -20.60 23.96
N ILE A 304 -8.48 -21.30 23.59
CA ILE A 304 -7.12 -20.98 24.06
C ILE A 304 -6.55 -19.91 23.14
N VAL A 305 -6.15 -18.76 23.72
CA VAL A 305 -5.52 -17.65 23.00
C VAL A 305 -3.99 -17.83 22.98
N ILE A 306 -3.42 -18.21 24.11
CA ILE A 306 -2.00 -18.50 24.30
C ILE A 306 -1.89 -19.81 25.04
N ARG A 307 -0.96 -20.69 24.64
CA ARG A 307 -0.65 -21.91 25.39
C ARG A 307 0.71 -21.77 26.09
N GLN A 308 0.78 -22.23 27.34
CA GLN A 308 2.04 -22.32 28.07
C GLN A 308 3.06 -23.16 27.29
N GLY A 309 4.30 -22.68 27.19
CA GLY A 309 5.40 -23.35 26.49
C GLY A 309 5.55 -22.96 25.02
N ASP A 310 4.54 -22.34 24.40
CA ASP A 310 4.65 -21.90 23.01
C ASP A 310 5.62 -20.71 22.88
N ILE A 311 6.12 -20.45 21.67
CA ILE A 311 6.91 -19.25 21.37
C ILE A 311 5.99 -18.02 21.39
N GLY A 312 6.39 -16.96 22.08
CA GLY A 312 5.64 -15.71 22.08
C GLY A 312 5.98 -14.77 20.94
N ASN A 313 4.98 -14.45 20.12
CA ASN A 313 5.12 -13.58 18.95
C ASN A 313 4.10 -12.42 18.86
N GLN A 314 3.12 -12.39 19.77
CA GLN A 314 2.06 -11.37 19.80
C GLN A 314 1.79 -10.87 21.22
N PHE A 315 1.32 -9.63 21.30
CA PHE A 315 0.85 -8.94 22.50
C PHE A 315 -0.64 -8.64 22.38
N TYR A 316 -1.39 -8.75 23.47
CA TYR A 316 -2.86 -8.63 23.45
C TYR A 316 -3.36 -7.65 24.51
N LEU A 317 -4.28 -6.76 24.14
CA LEU A 317 -5.12 -5.98 25.04
C LEU A 317 -6.57 -6.50 24.98
N ILE A 318 -7.26 -6.52 26.11
CA ILE A 318 -8.66 -6.92 26.17
C ILE A 318 -9.56 -5.72 25.87
N GLU A 319 -10.26 -5.77 24.73
CA GLU A 319 -11.28 -4.78 24.35
C GLU A 319 -12.62 -5.05 25.04
N ASP A 320 -13.02 -6.32 25.10
CA ASP A 320 -14.29 -6.78 25.65
C ASP A 320 -14.20 -8.26 26.06
N GLY A 321 -14.92 -8.64 27.11
CA GLY A 321 -14.95 -10.00 27.67
C GLY A 321 -13.94 -10.26 28.79
N GLU A 322 -13.83 -11.53 29.17
CA GLU A 322 -12.97 -12.01 30.26
C GLU A 322 -12.09 -13.17 29.80
N ALA A 323 -10.84 -13.20 30.29
CA ALA A 323 -9.89 -14.27 30.05
C ALA A 323 -9.34 -14.83 31.37
N GLU A 324 -9.07 -16.12 31.44
CA GLU A 324 -8.42 -16.77 32.56
C GLU A 324 -6.99 -17.16 32.20
N VAL A 325 -6.05 -16.77 33.06
CA VAL A 325 -4.65 -17.21 32.97
C VAL A 325 -4.51 -18.47 33.83
N VAL A 326 -4.11 -19.55 33.19
CA VAL A 326 -3.97 -20.89 33.79
C VAL A 326 -2.51 -21.31 33.73
N LYS A 327 -1.93 -21.66 34.88
CA LYS A 327 -0.55 -22.18 34.97
C LYS A 327 -0.59 -23.66 35.35
N ASN A 328 0.17 -24.48 34.63
CA ASN A 328 0.28 -25.91 34.92
C ASN A 328 0.67 -26.14 36.39
N GLY A 329 -0.07 -27.01 37.08
CA GLY A 329 0.12 -27.32 38.50
C GLY A 329 -0.44 -26.30 39.50
N LYS A 330 -0.88 -25.11 39.05
CA LYS A 330 -1.49 -24.08 39.93
C LYS A 330 -2.97 -23.79 39.61
N GLY A 331 -3.45 -24.19 38.42
CA GLY A 331 -4.81 -23.87 37.97
C GLY A 331 -4.95 -22.42 37.52
N VAL A 332 -6.15 -21.85 37.66
CA VAL A 332 -6.42 -20.44 37.34
C VAL A 332 -5.68 -19.55 38.34
N VAL A 333 -4.79 -18.70 37.84
CA VAL A 333 -3.98 -17.79 38.67
C VAL A 333 -4.49 -16.35 38.66
N VAL A 334 -5.13 -15.91 37.57
CA VAL A 334 -5.76 -14.59 37.47
C VAL A 334 -6.85 -14.58 36.41
N THR A 335 -7.90 -13.80 36.64
CA THR A 335 -8.89 -13.44 35.62
C THR A 335 -8.60 -12.02 35.14
N LEU A 336 -8.53 -11.85 33.83
CA LEU A 336 -8.28 -10.59 33.14
C LEU A 336 -9.59 -10.10 32.50
N THR A 337 -9.79 -8.79 32.49
CA THR A 337 -11.01 -8.12 32.02
C THR A 337 -10.67 -6.96 31.07
N LYS A 338 -11.66 -6.22 30.59
CA LYS A 338 -11.44 -5.05 29.72
C LYS A 338 -10.37 -4.10 30.31
N GLY A 339 -9.43 -3.69 29.47
CA GLY A 339 -8.31 -2.81 29.86
C GLY A 339 -7.08 -3.55 30.40
N ASP A 340 -7.20 -4.84 30.71
CA ASP A 340 -6.04 -5.68 30.97
C ASP A 340 -5.32 -6.07 29.68
N TYR A 341 -4.06 -6.49 29.84
CA TYR A 341 -3.22 -6.96 28.73
C TYR A 341 -2.39 -8.17 29.15
N PHE A 342 -1.98 -8.96 28.16
CA PHE A 342 -1.18 -10.15 28.38
C PHE A 342 -0.31 -10.50 27.16
N GLY A 343 0.64 -11.41 27.37
CA GLY A 343 1.54 -11.90 26.32
C GLY A 343 2.78 -11.03 26.13
N GLU A 344 2.98 -10.02 26.95
CA GLU A 344 4.15 -9.15 26.99
C GLU A 344 5.41 -9.90 27.43
N LEU A 345 5.31 -10.82 28.41
CA LEU A 345 6.48 -11.40 29.08
C LEU A 345 7.41 -12.15 28.12
N ALA A 346 6.83 -12.95 27.23
CA ALA A 346 7.59 -13.69 26.23
C ALA A 346 8.27 -12.77 25.20
N LEU A 347 7.71 -11.58 24.95
CA LEU A 347 8.29 -10.59 24.04
C LEU A 347 9.44 -9.84 24.71
N ILE A 348 9.25 -9.46 25.97
CA ILE A 348 10.18 -8.66 26.76
C ILE A 348 11.42 -9.45 27.19
N HIS A 349 11.23 -10.70 27.62
CA HIS A 349 12.29 -11.54 28.15
C HIS A 349 12.83 -12.56 27.13
N GLU A 350 12.27 -12.59 25.93
CA GLU A 350 12.64 -13.54 24.87
C GLU A 350 12.53 -15.01 25.32
N THR A 351 11.54 -15.30 26.16
CA THR A 351 11.23 -16.64 26.65
C THR A 351 10.01 -17.24 25.94
N VAL A 352 9.72 -18.50 26.22
CA VAL A 352 8.41 -19.10 25.90
C VAL A 352 7.29 -18.49 26.75
N ARG A 353 6.04 -18.79 26.38
CA ARG A 353 4.84 -18.37 27.12
C ARG A 353 4.80 -19.05 28.50
N ASN A 354 4.74 -18.25 29.57
CA ASN A 354 4.81 -18.73 30.96
C ASN A 354 3.51 -19.37 31.49
N ALA A 355 2.38 -19.11 30.84
CA ALA A 355 1.06 -19.60 31.23
C ALA A 355 0.16 -19.70 29.99
N THR A 356 -0.92 -20.47 30.13
CA THR A 356 -1.99 -20.55 29.14
C THR A 356 -2.98 -19.42 29.42
N VAL A 357 -3.52 -18.77 28.39
CA VAL A 357 -4.61 -17.81 28.50
C VAL A 357 -5.81 -18.34 27.72
N GLN A 358 -6.94 -18.50 28.40
CA GLN A 358 -8.17 -19.04 27.84
C GLN A 358 -9.29 -18.00 27.93
N ALA A 359 -10.09 -17.88 26.87
CA ALA A 359 -11.27 -17.04 26.86
C ALA A 359 -12.33 -17.63 27.80
N LYS A 360 -12.73 -16.89 28.84
CA LYS A 360 -13.81 -17.30 29.76
C LYS A 360 -15.18 -16.96 29.19
N THR A 361 -15.29 -15.80 28.55
CA THR A 361 -16.45 -15.37 27.76
C THR A 361 -16.05 -15.17 26.30
N ARG A 362 -16.95 -14.67 25.44
CA ARG A 362 -16.55 -14.21 24.11
C ARG A 362 -15.55 -13.06 24.30
N LEU A 363 -14.34 -13.26 23.83
CA LEU A 363 -13.21 -12.38 24.13
C LEU A 363 -12.80 -11.63 22.86
N LYS A 364 -12.87 -10.30 22.91
CA LYS A 364 -12.40 -9.41 21.84
C LYS A 364 -11.08 -8.80 22.27
N LEU A 365 -10.06 -8.96 21.43
CA LEU A 365 -8.69 -8.56 21.71
C LEU A 365 -8.19 -7.61 20.64
N ALA A 366 -7.44 -6.58 21.04
CA ALA A 366 -6.60 -5.80 20.16
C ALA A 366 -5.16 -6.35 20.25
N THR A 367 -4.54 -6.67 19.11
CA THR A 367 -3.22 -7.33 19.06
C THR A 367 -2.29 -6.72 18.01
N PHE A 368 -0.99 -6.89 18.21
CA PHE A 368 0.05 -6.72 17.18
C PHE A 368 1.27 -7.61 17.46
N ASP A 369 2.15 -7.73 16.47
CA ASP A 369 3.29 -8.64 16.48
C ASP A 369 4.53 -8.13 17.25
N LYS A 370 5.47 -9.03 17.55
CA LYS A 370 6.74 -8.71 18.26
C LYS A 370 7.53 -7.56 17.60
N PRO A 371 7.75 -7.54 16.27
CA PRO A 371 8.42 -6.43 15.61
C PRO A 371 7.73 -5.08 15.86
N THR A 372 6.39 -5.04 15.78
CA THR A 372 5.61 -3.84 16.07
C THR A 372 5.69 -3.45 17.55
N PHE A 373 5.62 -4.43 18.46
CA PHE A 373 5.80 -4.21 19.90
C PHE A 373 7.13 -3.52 20.21
N ASN A 374 8.25 -4.07 19.72
CA ASN A 374 9.58 -3.50 19.95
C ASN A 374 9.72 -2.10 19.35
N ARG A 375 9.15 -1.87 18.17
CA ARG A 375 9.26 -0.59 17.46
C ARG A 375 8.37 0.51 18.06
N LEU A 376 7.17 0.17 18.53
CA LEU A 376 6.17 1.16 18.96
C LEU A 376 6.12 1.36 20.47
N LEU A 377 6.38 0.32 21.26
CA LEU A 377 6.30 0.39 22.71
C LEU A 377 7.66 0.60 23.40
N GLY A 378 8.74 0.87 22.66
CA GLY A 378 10.12 1.00 23.15
C GLY A 378 10.27 1.48 24.60
N ASN A 379 9.84 2.70 24.90
CA ASN A 379 9.95 3.26 26.26
C ASN A 379 8.97 2.63 27.28
N ALA A 380 7.77 2.22 26.82
CA ALA A 380 6.79 1.55 27.66
C ALA A 380 7.25 0.15 28.08
N ILE A 381 8.09 -0.52 27.29
CA ILE A 381 8.67 -1.83 27.63
C ILE A 381 9.40 -1.78 28.97
N ASP A 382 10.13 -0.70 29.23
CA ASP A 382 10.87 -0.54 30.50
C ASP A 382 9.92 -0.34 31.69
N LEU A 383 8.76 0.31 31.48
CA LEU A 383 7.71 0.36 32.48
C LEU A 383 7.08 -1.02 32.70
N MET A 384 6.86 -1.79 31.64
CA MET A 384 6.30 -3.15 31.72
C MET A 384 7.22 -4.10 32.50
N ARG A 385 8.54 -4.00 32.32
CA ARG A 385 9.53 -4.81 33.05
C ARG A 385 9.45 -4.65 34.56
N ASN A 386 9.14 -3.44 35.02
CA ASN A 386 9.22 -3.07 36.43
C ASN A 386 7.88 -3.21 37.18
N GLN A 387 6.81 -3.65 36.51
CA GLN A 387 5.54 -3.84 37.20
C GLN A 387 5.54 -5.11 38.07
N PRO A 388 5.20 -5.00 39.36
CA PRO A 388 4.99 -6.14 40.23
C PRO A 388 3.62 -6.75 39.92
N ARG A 389 3.50 -7.45 38.78
CA ARG A 389 2.33 -8.28 38.51
C ARG A 389 2.45 -9.53 39.37
N ALA A 390 1.44 -9.73 40.23
CA ALA A 390 1.34 -10.78 41.24
C ALA A 390 2.28 -11.95 40.94
N ARG A 391 3.43 -11.97 41.63
CA ARG A 391 4.57 -12.89 41.45
C ARG A 391 4.09 -14.17 40.78
N MET A 392 4.29 -14.26 39.46
CA MET A 392 4.01 -15.46 38.67
C MET A 392 5.00 -16.58 39.03
N GLY A 393 5.18 -16.89 40.32
CA GLY A 393 6.03 -17.96 40.83
C GLY A 393 7.31 -18.14 40.03
N MET A 394 8.14 -17.09 39.91
CA MET A 394 9.58 -17.29 39.79
C MET A 394 10.08 -17.76 41.16
N ASP A 395 9.71 -18.98 41.52
CA ASP A 395 10.46 -19.76 42.49
C ASP A 395 11.66 -20.30 41.71
N ASN A 396 12.81 -19.63 41.86
CA ASN A 396 14.17 -20.16 41.74
C ASN A 396 14.40 -21.51 41.00
N GLU A 397 14.07 -21.62 39.71
CA GLU A 397 14.50 -22.76 38.88
C GLU A 397 15.54 -22.41 37.79
N TYR A 398 16.00 -21.16 37.73
CA TYR A 398 17.21 -20.79 36.99
C TYR A 398 18.30 -20.37 37.97
N GLY A 399 18.79 -21.34 38.74
CA GLY A 399 20.10 -21.26 39.35
C GLY A 399 21.16 -21.27 38.26
N ASP A 400 21.92 -20.18 38.16
CA ASP A 400 23.31 -20.11 37.75
C ASP A 400 23.81 -21.24 36.82
N GLN A 401 23.64 -21.08 35.50
CA GLN A 401 24.36 -21.87 34.49
C GLN A 401 25.43 -21.05 33.77
N SER A 402 25.93 -19.98 34.39
CA SER A 402 26.93 -19.09 33.79
C SER A 402 28.25 -19.02 34.57
N LEU A 403 28.65 -20.10 35.26
CA LEU A 403 29.99 -20.20 35.87
C LEU A 403 30.57 -21.63 35.80
N HIS A 404 30.72 -22.19 34.60
CA HIS A 404 31.71 -23.25 34.34
C HIS A 404 32.31 -23.10 32.93
N ARG A 405 33.23 -22.15 32.77
CA ARG A 405 34.29 -22.26 31.77
C ARG A 405 35.43 -23.07 32.40
N SER A 406 35.52 -24.34 32.03
CA SER A 406 36.72 -25.15 32.26
C SER A 406 37.91 -24.51 31.54
N PRO A 407 39.10 -24.39 32.16
CA PRO A 407 40.28 -23.91 31.48
C PRO A 407 40.77 -24.97 30.46
N PRO A 408 41.42 -24.56 29.36
CA PRO A 408 41.94 -25.50 28.39
C PRO A 408 43.09 -26.30 29.01
N SER A 409 43.04 -27.63 28.88
CA SER A 409 44.14 -28.48 29.30
C SER A 409 45.37 -28.20 28.44
N THR A 410 46.41 -27.66 29.05
CA THR A 410 47.77 -27.74 28.52
C THR A 410 48.19 -29.21 28.55
N LYS A 411 48.37 -29.82 27.37
CA LYS A 411 49.13 -31.06 27.26
C LYS A 411 50.62 -30.73 27.40
N ALA A 412 51.27 -31.50 28.26
CA ALA A 412 52.72 -31.57 28.41
C ALA A 412 53.40 -32.17 27.17
#